data_AF-A0A2U2HJ58-F1
#
_entry.id   AF-A0A2U2HJ58-F1
#
_cell.length_a   1.000
_cell.length_b   1.000
_cell.length_c   1.000
_cell.angle_alpha   90.00
_cell.angle_beta   90.00
_cell.angle_gamma   90.00
#
_symmetry.space_group_name_H-M   'P 1'
#
loop_
_entity.id
_entity.type
_entity.pdbx_description
1 polymer ?
#
loop_
_entity_poly.entity_id
_entity_poly.type
_entity_poly.pdbx_seq_one_letter_code
_entity_poly.pdbx_strand_id
1 'polypeptide(L)'
;MLASVSLLAACGSGSDAPQQTPQIATTFSTSADGWQGGYADYEAATEPADVVWELRSLPAPLSGNAYYNAGTNRSDDLFIYNKKKFGGYAPSKQYKLSFEIEIITDQSADCVGVGGSPGEGVYVVAGAAPTEPKTVLTTGGYYTVNLERGNQATPGPASQVLGNIANAVPNCGPQVYQSKILKSAEPLSVSSDAHGDIWVFFGIDSAFEAKSDIFYKSIKVAVDPV
;
A
#
# COMPACT_ATOMS: atom_id res chain seq x y z
N MET A 1 -18.89 -41.82 46.81
CA MET A 1 -18.10 -41.01 45.87
C MET A 1 -18.67 -41.22 44.48
N LEU A 2 -19.45 -40.25 43.99
CA LEU A 2 -19.94 -40.26 42.60
C LEU A 2 -18.79 -39.81 41.69
N ALA A 3 -18.40 -40.66 40.74
CA ALA A 3 -17.49 -40.29 39.67
C ALA A 3 -18.32 -39.71 38.51
N SER A 4 -18.26 -38.39 38.34
CA SER A 4 -18.82 -37.69 37.17
C SER A 4 -17.90 -37.91 35.98
N VAL A 5 -18.39 -38.62 34.96
CA VAL A 5 -17.75 -38.75 33.65
C VAL A 5 -18.17 -37.54 32.81
N SER A 6 -17.24 -36.63 32.56
CA SER A 6 -17.43 -35.49 31.65
C SER A 6 -17.16 -35.94 30.21
N LEU A 7 -18.21 -35.95 29.38
CA LEU A 7 -18.11 -36.08 27.93
C LEU A 7 -17.53 -34.78 27.35
N LEU A 8 -16.34 -34.86 26.74
CA LEU A 8 -15.83 -33.80 25.88
C LEU A 8 -16.45 -33.98 24.48
N ALA A 9 -17.30 -33.03 24.11
CA ALA A 9 -17.82 -32.90 22.75
C ALA A 9 -16.72 -32.36 21.83
N ALA A 10 -16.33 -33.18 20.85
CA ALA A 10 -15.54 -32.75 19.71
C ALA A 10 -16.50 -32.16 18.66
N CYS A 11 -16.37 -30.88 18.36
CA CYS A 11 -17.11 -30.23 17.27
C CYS A 11 -16.14 -29.58 16.28
N GLY A 12 -16.21 -30.07 15.03
CA GLY A 12 -16.25 -29.22 13.85
C GLY A 12 -14.92 -28.80 13.24
N SER A 13 -14.31 -29.68 12.45
CA SER A 13 -13.33 -29.31 11.43
C SER A 13 -14.03 -28.61 10.26
N GLY A 14 -14.24 -27.30 10.40
CA GLY A 14 -14.41 -26.40 9.27
C GLY A 14 -13.02 -25.95 8.84
N SER A 15 -12.64 -26.23 7.60
CA SER A 15 -11.36 -25.84 6.99
C SER A 15 -11.34 -24.35 6.68
N ASP A 16 -11.46 -23.51 7.72
CA ASP A 16 -11.03 -22.12 7.60
C ASP A 16 -9.51 -22.14 7.69
N ALA A 17 -8.83 -21.82 6.59
CA ALA A 17 -7.41 -21.54 6.64
C ALA A 17 -7.16 -20.55 7.80
N PRO A 18 -6.17 -20.79 8.67
CA PRO A 18 -5.94 -19.89 9.80
C PRO A 18 -5.74 -18.47 9.24
N GLN A 19 -6.64 -17.55 9.59
CA GLN A 19 -6.47 -16.15 9.25
C GLN A 19 -5.19 -15.66 9.95
N GLN A 20 -4.13 -15.47 9.16
CA GLN A 20 -2.83 -15.06 9.69
C GLN A 20 -2.98 -13.73 10.45
N THR A 21 -2.51 -13.70 11.69
CA THR A 21 -2.55 -12.48 12.50
C THR A 21 -1.49 -11.51 11.96
N PRO A 22 -1.85 -10.27 11.59
CA PRO A 22 -0.88 -9.30 11.10
C PRO A 22 0.13 -8.96 12.19
N GLN A 23 1.42 -9.04 11.88
CA GLN A 23 2.49 -8.59 12.78
C GLN A 23 2.71 -7.08 12.72
N ILE A 24 2.43 -6.48 11.55
CA ILE A 24 2.49 -5.04 11.35
C ILE A 24 1.06 -4.57 11.14
N ALA A 25 0.63 -3.57 11.92
CA ALA A 25 -0.67 -2.94 11.74
C ALA A 25 -0.59 -1.47 12.14
N THR A 26 -1.06 -0.60 11.25
CA THR A 26 -1.24 0.84 11.51
C THR A 26 -2.65 1.23 11.10
N THR A 27 -3.36 1.92 11.99
CA THR A 27 -4.61 2.62 11.68
C THR A 27 -4.35 4.12 11.74
N PHE A 28 -4.62 4.82 10.64
CA PHE A 28 -4.27 6.22 10.47
C PHE A 28 -5.34 7.18 11.02
N SER A 29 -5.95 6.89 12.16
CA SER A 29 -7.04 7.71 12.71
C SER A 29 -6.54 8.91 13.53
N THR A 30 -5.34 8.82 14.10
CA THR A 30 -4.80 9.82 15.04
C THR A 30 -3.41 10.33 14.66
N SER A 31 -2.64 9.58 13.85
CA SER A 31 -1.31 9.99 13.39
C SER A 31 -0.85 9.19 12.16
N ALA A 32 0.25 9.62 11.55
CA ALA A 32 0.97 8.84 10.54
C ALA A 32 1.82 7.70 11.13
N ASP A 33 1.87 7.51 12.46
CA ASP A 33 2.59 6.42 13.13
C ASP A 33 4.03 6.21 12.61
N GLY A 34 4.77 7.31 12.42
CA GLY A 34 6.17 7.25 11.96
C GLY A 34 6.38 6.76 10.52
N TRP A 35 5.31 6.55 9.75
CA TRP A 35 5.40 6.41 8.29
C TRP A 35 5.86 7.72 7.68
N GLN A 36 6.81 7.62 6.74
CA GLN A 36 7.42 8.77 6.09
C GLN A 36 7.10 8.75 4.61
N GLY A 37 6.69 9.91 4.07
CA GLY A 37 6.42 10.10 2.66
C GLY A 37 7.68 10.20 1.80
N GLY A 38 7.54 9.81 0.54
CA GLY A 38 8.52 10.01 -0.53
C GLY A 38 7.84 9.93 -1.89
N TYR A 39 8.48 10.44 -2.92
CA TYR A 39 7.95 10.43 -4.29
C TYR A 39 9.09 10.31 -5.29
N ALA A 40 8.82 9.64 -6.40
CA ALA A 40 9.79 9.31 -7.42
C ALA A 40 9.14 9.25 -8.80
N ASP A 41 9.94 8.86 -9.78
CA ASP A 41 9.58 8.61 -11.18
C ASP A 41 9.25 9.92 -11.92
N TYR A 42 10.19 10.86 -11.84
CA TYR A 42 10.12 12.15 -12.53
C TYR A 42 11.49 12.59 -13.04
N GLU A 43 11.49 13.60 -13.90
CA GLU A 43 12.69 14.36 -14.28
C GLU A 43 12.64 15.74 -13.64
N ALA A 44 13.76 16.46 -13.60
CA ALA A 44 13.80 17.81 -13.02
C ALA A 44 12.74 18.78 -13.61
N ALA A 45 12.37 18.61 -14.89
CA ALA A 45 11.36 19.44 -15.56
C ALA A 45 9.90 19.04 -15.20
N THR A 46 9.70 17.83 -14.70
CA THR A 46 8.41 17.22 -14.40
C THR A 46 8.22 16.94 -12.91
N GLU A 47 9.15 17.40 -12.06
CA GLU A 47 9.04 17.27 -10.61
C GLU A 47 7.72 17.90 -10.10
N PRO A 48 6.88 17.14 -9.38
CA PRO A 48 5.64 17.67 -8.82
C PRO A 48 5.92 18.61 -7.65
N ALA A 49 5.27 19.77 -7.65
CA ALA A 49 5.43 20.80 -6.61
C ALA A 49 4.39 20.70 -5.48
N ASP A 50 3.42 19.79 -5.60
CA ASP A 50 2.21 19.73 -4.79
C ASP A 50 2.03 18.39 -4.05
N VAL A 51 3.11 17.61 -3.91
CA VAL A 51 3.03 16.32 -3.22
C VAL A 51 2.83 16.52 -1.72
N VAL A 52 1.89 15.79 -1.15
CA VAL A 52 1.53 15.89 0.28
C VAL A 52 1.42 14.52 0.94
N TRP A 53 1.75 14.48 2.23
CA TRP A 53 1.57 13.35 3.14
C TRP A 53 1.14 13.88 4.51
N GLU A 54 -0.14 13.81 4.84
CA GLU A 54 -0.62 14.35 6.10
C GLU A 54 -1.89 13.67 6.59
N LEU A 55 -2.12 13.77 7.90
CA LEU A 55 -3.38 13.33 8.48
C LEU A 55 -4.46 14.37 8.13
N ARG A 56 -5.53 13.94 7.45
CA ARG A 56 -6.68 14.80 7.10
C ARG A 56 -7.97 14.21 7.61
N SER A 57 -8.93 15.10 7.90
CA SER A 57 -10.30 14.69 8.14
C SER A 57 -10.93 14.13 6.88
N LEU A 58 -11.67 13.03 7.05
CA LEU A 58 -12.38 12.41 5.95
C LEU A 58 -13.56 13.29 5.51
N PRO A 59 -13.81 13.37 4.19
CA PRO A 59 -14.94 14.11 3.64
C PRO A 59 -16.26 13.42 3.96
N ALA A 60 -17.34 14.20 4.08
CA ALA A 60 -18.69 13.66 4.25
C ALA A 60 -19.05 12.71 3.09
N PRO A 61 -19.84 11.64 3.32
CA PRO A 61 -20.49 11.27 4.59
C PRO A 61 -19.58 10.49 5.56
N LEU A 62 -18.32 10.28 5.21
CA LEU A 62 -17.35 9.64 6.08
C LEU A 62 -16.93 10.60 7.19
N SER A 63 -16.37 10.07 8.27
CA SER A 63 -15.95 10.85 9.44
C SER A 63 -14.69 10.26 10.07
N GLY A 64 -14.03 11.05 10.92
CA GLY A 64 -12.71 10.73 11.46
C GLY A 64 -11.59 11.26 10.58
N ASN A 65 -10.38 10.76 10.79
CA ASN A 65 -9.21 11.11 9.99
C ASN A 65 -8.61 9.88 9.32
N ALA A 66 -7.87 10.12 8.25
CA ALA A 66 -7.05 9.13 7.55
C ALA A 66 -5.78 9.79 7.01
N TYR A 67 -4.80 8.98 6.63
CA TYR A 67 -3.54 9.48 6.09
C TYR A 67 -3.69 9.76 4.60
N TYR A 68 -3.63 11.04 4.25
CA TYR A 68 -3.87 11.54 2.91
C TYR A 68 -2.57 11.71 2.15
N ASN A 69 -2.53 11.14 0.95
CA ASN A 69 -1.46 11.35 -0.02
C ASN A 69 -2.05 11.93 -1.30
N ALA A 70 -1.35 12.88 -1.91
CA ALA A 70 -1.71 13.39 -3.23
C ALA A 70 -0.50 13.99 -3.94
N GLY A 71 -0.62 14.15 -5.24
CA GLY A 71 0.34 14.89 -6.08
C GLY A 71 -0.12 14.90 -7.54
N THR A 72 0.39 15.85 -8.31
CA THR A 72 0.10 15.96 -9.74
C THR A 72 1.16 15.23 -10.56
N ASN A 73 0.77 14.17 -11.26
CA ASN A 73 1.66 13.50 -12.21
C ASN A 73 1.91 14.40 -13.42
N ARG A 74 3.18 14.73 -13.65
CA ARG A 74 3.65 15.51 -14.81
C ARG A 74 4.67 14.74 -15.65
N SER A 75 5.00 13.52 -15.23
CA SER A 75 6.07 12.68 -15.78
C SER A 75 5.54 11.49 -16.57
N ASP A 76 4.23 11.33 -16.68
CA ASP A 76 3.56 10.11 -17.18
C ASP A 76 3.72 8.89 -16.24
N ASP A 77 4.35 9.08 -15.07
CA ASP A 77 4.71 7.96 -14.20
C ASP A 77 5.04 8.41 -12.77
N LEU A 78 4.08 8.93 -12.00
CA LEU A 78 4.38 9.46 -10.66
C LEU A 78 4.15 8.42 -9.56
N PHE A 79 5.21 8.03 -8.86
CA PHE A 79 5.13 7.19 -7.67
C PHE A 79 5.14 8.02 -6.39
N ILE A 80 4.07 7.97 -5.60
CA ILE A 80 3.95 8.61 -4.28
C ILE A 80 3.82 7.51 -3.24
N TYR A 81 4.78 7.43 -2.31
CA TYR A 81 4.89 6.31 -1.40
C TYR A 81 5.11 6.72 0.05
N ASN A 82 4.89 5.74 0.92
CA ASN A 82 5.10 5.79 2.37
C ASN A 82 6.04 4.65 2.75
N LYS A 83 6.97 4.90 3.66
CA LYS A 83 7.91 3.89 4.14
C LYS A 83 8.03 3.87 5.66
N LYS A 84 8.28 2.70 6.22
CA LYS A 84 8.61 2.52 7.64
C LYS A 84 9.48 1.27 7.80
N LYS A 85 10.44 1.35 8.73
CA LYS A 85 11.32 0.23 9.10
C LYS A 85 10.72 -0.55 10.25
N PHE A 86 10.76 -1.88 10.15
CA PHE A 86 10.32 -2.81 11.19
C PHE A 86 11.49 -3.73 11.52
N GLY A 87 11.82 -3.83 12.81
CA GLY A 87 12.88 -4.69 13.31
C GLY A 87 12.34 -5.85 14.15
N GLY A 88 13.26 -6.64 14.70
CA GLY A 88 12.94 -7.81 15.53
C GLY A 88 12.84 -9.12 14.76
N TYR A 89 13.24 -9.13 13.50
CA TYR A 89 13.35 -10.35 12.69
C TYR A 89 14.72 -11.01 12.88
N ALA A 90 14.85 -12.27 12.50
CA ALA A 90 16.13 -12.95 12.47
C ALA A 90 16.99 -12.34 11.35
N PRO A 91 18.26 -11.98 11.61
CA PRO A 91 19.14 -11.38 10.60
C PRO A 91 19.34 -12.22 9.36
N SER A 92 19.31 -11.58 8.18
CA SER A 92 19.53 -12.22 6.87
C SER A 92 18.67 -13.47 6.64
N LYS A 93 17.43 -13.44 7.14
CA LYS A 93 16.44 -14.52 6.96
C LYS A 93 15.36 -14.09 5.98
N GLN A 94 14.84 -15.07 5.26
CA GLN A 94 13.76 -14.86 4.31
C GLN A 94 12.41 -14.92 5.03
N TYR A 95 11.51 -14.05 4.60
CA TYR A 95 10.14 -13.93 5.07
C TYR A 95 9.19 -13.83 3.89
N LYS A 96 7.93 -14.19 4.12
CA LYS A 96 6.81 -13.96 3.22
C LYS A 96 5.87 -12.93 3.84
N LEU A 97 5.57 -11.88 3.07
CA LEU A 97 4.73 -10.76 3.49
C LEU A 97 3.42 -10.76 2.70
N SER A 98 2.29 -10.71 3.40
CA SER A 98 0.96 -10.53 2.80
C SER A 98 0.37 -9.21 3.24
N PHE A 99 -0.08 -8.40 2.29
CA PHE A 99 -0.51 -7.02 2.51
C PHE A 99 -2.03 -6.89 2.47
N GLU A 100 -2.58 -6.07 3.35
CA GLU A 100 -3.96 -5.57 3.30
C GLU A 100 -3.95 -4.06 3.55
N ILE A 101 -4.48 -3.28 2.63
CA ILE A 101 -4.59 -1.82 2.74
C ILE A 101 -6.05 -1.42 2.56
N GLU A 102 -6.59 -0.70 3.54
CA GLU A 102 -7.90 -0.05 3.41
C GLU A 102 -7.69 1.38 2.92
N ILE A 103 -8.28 1.71 1.78
CA ILE A 103 -8.20 3.02 1.15
C ILE A 103 -9.57 3.66 1.07
N ILE A 104 -9.60 4.98 0.96
CA ILE A 104 -10.79 5.78 0.66
C ILE A 104 -10.48 6.68 -0.55
N THR A 105 -11.39 6.69 -1.51
CA THR A 105 -11.23 7.31 -2.83
C THR A 105 -12.59 7.69 -3.41
N ASP A 106 -12.66 8.81 -4.12
CA ASP A 106 -13.83 9.28 -4.86
C ASP A 106 -13.73 9.02 -6.37
N GLN A 107 -12.65 8.41 -6.83
CA GLN A 107 -12.44 8.13 -8.25
C GLN A 107 -13.39 7.04 -8.74
N SER A 108 -14.33 7.40 -9.61
CA SER A 108 -15.22 6.45 -10.27
C SER A 108 -14.48 5.55 -11.26
N ALA A 109 -15.04 4.38 -11.50
CA ALA A 109 -14.55 3.43 -12.47
C ALA A 109 -14.95 3.79 -13.91
N ASP A 110 -14.29 3.11 -14.85
CA ASP A 110 -14.49 3.17 -16.31
C ASP A 110 -14.28 4.57 -16.90
N CYS A 111 -13.37 5.33 -16.28
CA CYS A 111 -13.11 6.69 -16.70
C CYS A 111 -12.05 6.86 -17.76
N VAL A 112 -12.27 7.83 -18.65
CA VAL A 112 -11.25 8.27 -19.59
C VAL A 112 -10.53 9.47 -18.97
N GLY A 113 -9.23 9.34 -18.79
CA GLY A 113 -8.35 10.41 -18.31
C GLY A 113 -7.37 10.88 -19.39
N VAL A 114 -6.36 11.62 -18.95
CA VAL A 114 -5.22 12.04 -19.77
C VAL A 114 -4.05 11.12 -19.41
N GLY A 115 -3.44 10.50 -20.42
CA GLY A 115 -2.50 9.38 -20.22
C GLY A 115 -3.24 8.11 -19.79
N GLY A 116 -3.43 7.96 -18.49
CA GLY A 116 -4.22 6.88 -17.86
C GLY A 116 -5.62 7.31 -17.40
N SER A 117 -6.43 6.34 -16.94
CA SER A 117 -7.69 6.66 -16.26
C SER A 117 -7.45 7.17 -14.83
N PRO A 118 -8.27 8.10 -14.32
CA PRO A 118 -8.07 8.65 -12.98
C PRO A 118 -8.26 7.62 -11.85
N GLY A 119 -8.99 6.53 -12.09
CA GLY A 119 -9.21 5.46 -11.13
C GLY A 119 -8.32 4.23 -11.37
N GLU A 120 -8.41 3.62 -12.56
CA GLU A 120 -7.71 2.38 -12.91
C GLU A 120 -6.27 2.57 -13.36
N GLY A 121 -5.91 3.75 -13.85
CA GLY A 121 -4.54 4.14 -14.19
C GLY A 121 -3.71 4.60 -12.99
N VAL A 122 -4.27 4.55 -11.78
CA VAL A 122 -3.56 4.86 -10.54
C VAL A 122 -3.51 3.60 -9.68
N TYR A 123 -2.35 2.95 -9.67
CA TYR A 123 -2.15 1.64 -9.08
C TYR A 123 -1.76 1.73 -7.61
N VAL A 124 -2.35 0.91 -6.75
CA VAL A 124 -1.93 0.81 -5.35
C VAL A 124 -0.88 -0.28 -5.26
N VAL A 125 0.32 0.12 -4.84
CA VAL A 125 1.50 -0.74 -4.77
C VAL A 125 1.90 -0.91 -3.31
N ALA A 126 2.31 -2.11 -2.92
CA ALA A 126 2.91 -2.39 -1.63
C ALA A 126 4.11 -3.32 -1.77
N GLY A 127 5.11 -3.14 -0.93
CA GLY A 127 6.35 -3.89 -1.05
C GLY A 127 7.21 -3.88 0.20
N ALA A 128 8.32 -4.59 0.12
CA ALA A 128 9.29 -4.68 1.18
C ALA A 128 10.70 -4.87 0.64
N ALA A 129 11.69 -4.40 1.39
CA ALA A 129 13.09 -4.53 1.03
C ALA A 129 14.00 -4.57 2.28
N PRO A 130 15.21 -5.13 2.19
CA PRO A 130 16.21 -5.02 3.26
C PRO A 130 16.81 -3.62 3.38
N THR A 131 16.62 -2.76 2.36
CA THR A 131 17.18 -1.41 2.32
C THR A 131 16.07 -0.37 2.31
N GLU A 132 16.40 0.83 2.79
CA GLU A 132 15.45 1.93 2.84
C GLU A 132 15.02 2.38 1.43
N PRO A 133 13.71 2.46 1.14
CA PRO A 133 13.20 3.06 -0.09
C PRO A 133 13.57 4.54 -0.17
N LYS A 134 14.29 4.95 -1.21
CA LYS A 134 14.76 6.31 -1.44
C LYS A 134 14.64 6.67 -2.91
N THR A 135 14.15 7.86 -3.16
CA THR A 135 14.30 8.53 -4.45
C THR A 135 15.76 8.85 -4.68
N VAL A 136 16.30 8.43 -5.83
CA VAL A 136 17.68 8.60 -6.23
C VAL A 136 17.74 9.12 -7.65
N LEU A 137 18.66 10.04 -7.92
CA LEU A 137 18.92 10.51 -9.28
C LEU A 137 19.75 9.47 -10.03
N THR A 138 19.24 8.99 -11.14
CA THR A 138 19.93 8.10 -12.07
C THR A 138 20.90 8.89 -12.96
N THR A 139 21.84 8.19 -13.60
CA THR A 139 22.74 8.80 -14.59
C THR A 139 22.00 9.34 -15.82
N GLY A 140 20.77 8.89 -16.07
CA GLY A 140 19.91 9.36 -17.16
C GLY A 140 19.14 10.64 -16.84
N GLY A 141 19.24 11.19 -15.63
CA GLY A 141 18.49 12.39 -15.23
C GLY A 141 17.10 12.12 -14.65
N TYR A 142 16.71 10.86 -14.52
CA TYR A 142 15.47 10.44 -13.87
C TYR A 142 15.68 10.28 -12.37
N TYR A 143 14.75 10.79 -11.57
CA TYR A 143 14.62 10.50 -10.15
C TYR A 143 13.75 9.25 -10.00
N THR A 144 14.31 8.12 -9.59
CA THR A 144 13.58 6.86 -9.43
C THR A 144 13.69 6.36 -8.00
N VAL A 145 12.84 5.42 -7.58
CA VAL A 145 13.09 4.72 -6.32
C VAL A 145 14.30 3.76 -6.48
N ASN A 146 15.11 3.59 -5.44
CA ASN A 146 16.26 2.69 -5.41
C ASN A 146 15.91 1.19 -5.29
N LEU A 147 14.69 0.80 -5.67
CA LEU A 147 14.17 -0.56 -5.52
C LEU A 147 13.61 -1.05 -6.86
N GLU A 148 13.73 -2.34 -7.13
CA GLU A 148 13.06 -2.98 -8.26
C GLU A 148 11.58 -3.22 -7.94
N ARG A 149 10.82 -2.13 -7.81
CA ARG A 149 9.38 -2.17 -7.49
C ARG A 149 8.50 -2.58 -8.69
N GLY A 150 9.08 -2.57 -9.89
CA GLY A 150 8.33 -2.67 -11.14
C GLY A 150 7.79 -1.31 -11.57
N ASN A 151 6.77 -1.30 -12.41
CA ASN A 151 6.13 -0.08 -12.86
C ASN A 151 4.64 -0.25 -13.16
N GLN A 152 3.83 0.66 -12.62
CA GLN A 152 2.39 0.77 -12.75
C GLN A 152 1.68 -0.56 -12.49
N ALA A 153 1.04 -1.14 -13.51
CA ALA A 153 0.37 -2.43 -13.42
C ALA A 153 1.32 -3.63 -13.28
N THR A 154 2.63 -3.42 -13.46
CA THR A 154 3.63 -4.48 -13.51
C THR A 154 4.44 -4.52 -12.21
N PRO A 155 4.32 -5.59 -11.40
CA PRO A 155 5.12 -5.72 -10.19
C PRO A 155 6.59 -6.03 -10.52
N GLY A 156 7.49 -5.65 -9.62
CA GLY A 156 8.89 -6.08 -9.61
C GLY A 156 9.23 -6.92 -8.37
N PRO A 157 10.46 -7.43 -8.25
CA PRO A 157 10.87 -8.28 -7.12
C PRO A 157 10.67 -7.68 -5.73
N ALA A 158 10.64 -6.35 -5.60
CA ALA A 158 10.49 -5.66 -4.32
C ALA A 158 9.03 -5.31 -3.95
N SER A 159 8.05 -5.55 -4.82
CA SER A 159 6.65 -5.17 -4.55
C SER A 159 5.61 -5.93 -5.37
N GLN A 160 4.36 -5.66 -5.04
CA GLN A 160 3.19 -6.18 -5.71
C GLN A 160 2.20 -5.05 -5.99
N VAL A 161 1.42 -5.22 -7.06
CA VAL A 161 0.27 -4.37 -7.36
C VAL A 161 -0.94 -4.98 -6.66
N LEU A 162 -1.54 -4.25 -5.73
CA LEU A 162 -2.71 -4.71 -4.96
C LEU A 162 -4.03 -4.41 -5.68
N GLY A 163 -4.00 -3.51 -6.66
CA GLY A 163 -5.15 -3.03 -7.41
C GLY A 163 -4.94 -1.59 -7.86
N ASN A 164 -6.04 -0.85 -7.99
CA ASN A 164 -6.05 0.56 -8.38
C ASN A 164 -6.89 1.40 -7.40
N ILE A 165 -7.14 2.68 -7.67
CA ILE A 165 -7.96 3.55 -6.79
C ILE A 165 -9.41 3.72 -7.24
N ALA A 166 -9.85 3.12 -8.35
CA ALA A 166 -11.25 3.20 -8.79
C ALA A 166 -12.22 2.60 -7.75
N ASN A 167 -13.28 3.30 -7.39
CA ASN A 167 -14.33 2.79 -6.51
C ASN A 167 -15.40 2.02 -7.30
N ALA A 168 -16.50 1.64 -6.65
CA ALA A 168 -17.54 0.82 -7.26
C ALA A 168 -18.55 1.61 -8.12
N VAL A 169 -18.39 2.94 -8.26
CA VAL A 169 -19.26 3.76 -9.10
C VAL A 169 -18.82 3.63 -10.55
N PRO A 170 -19.61 3.02 -11.45
CA PRO A 170 -19.19 2.73 -12.81
C PRO A 170 -19.38 3.91 -13.76
N ASN A 171 -18.81 3.80 -14.97
CA ASN A 171 -19.06 4.68 -16.12
C ASN A 171 -18.87 6.18 -15.84
N CYS A 172 -17.83 6.57 -15.11
CA CYS A 172 -17.65 7.96 -14.65
C CYS A 172 -18.88 8.56 -13.99
N GLY A 173 -19.52 7.78 -13.12
CA GLY A 173 -20.62 8.30 -12.32
C GLY A 173 -20.18 9.40 -11.32
N PRO A 174 -21.05 9.77 -10.39
CA PRO A 174 -20.74 10.79 -9.40
C PRO A 174 -19.49 10.45 -8.57
N GLN A 175 -18.60 11.42 -8.38
CA GLN A 175 -17.45 11.32 -7.48
C GLN A 175 -17.94 11.33 -6.03
N VAL A 176 -17.96 10.15 -5.42
CA VAL A 176 -18.36 9.94 -4.03
C VAL A 176 -17.30 9.11 -3.33
N TYR A 177 -16.86 9.57 -2.16
CA TYR A 177 -15.86 8.85 -1.39
C TYR A 177 -16.40 7.50 -0.90
N GLN A 178 -15.71 6.42 -1.25
CA GLN A 178 -16.00 5.06 -0.81
C GLN A 178 -14.74 4.41 -0.24
N SER A 179 -14.91 3.55 0.76
CA SER A 179 -13.82 2.71 1.28
C SER A 179 -13.73 1.43 0.46
N LYS A 180 -12.50 0.96 0.22
CA LYS A 180 -12.24 -0.39 -0.29
C LYS A 180 -10.97 -0.98 0.31
N ILE A 181 -10.95 -2.31 0.41
CA ILE A 181 -9.80 -3.08 0.90
C ILE A 181 -9.10 -3.73 -0.29
N LEU A 182 -7.80 -3.51 -0.40
CA LEU A 182 -6.92 -4.11 -1.39
C LEU A 182 -5.97 -5.08 -0.70
N LYS A 183 -5.74 -6.24 -1.31
CA LYS A 183 -4.93 -7.33 -0.73
C LYS A 183 -3.92 -7.87 -1.72
N SER A 184 -2.81 -8.36 -1.22
CA SER A 184 -1.87 -9.15 -2.02
C SER A 184 -2.53 -10.44 -2.48
N ALA A 185 -2.40 -10.77 -3.77
CA ALA A 185 -2.88 -12.05 -4.30
C ALA A 185 -2.04 -13.24 -3.80
N GLU A 186 -0.72 -13.04 -3.70
CA GLU A 186 0.25 -14.02 -3.20
C GLU A 186 1.22 -13.33 -2.24
N PRO A 187 1.89 -14.05 -1.32
CA PRO A 187 2.88 -13.42 -0.44
C PRO A 187 4.14 -12.95 -1.19
N LEU A 188 4.65 -11.77 -0.84
CA LEU A 188 5.93 -11.24 -1.33
C LEU A 188 7.10 -11.81 -0.52
N SER A 189 8.13 -12.32 -1.20
CA SER A 189 9.35 -12.78 -0.52
C SER A 189 10.31 -11.63 -0.30
N VAL A 190 10.87 -11.51 0.91
CA VAL A 190 11.88 -10.51 1.26
C VAL A 190 12.89 -11.11 2.23
N SER A 191 14.13 -10.64 2.19
CA SER A 191 15.10 -10.93 3.25
C SER A 191 15.20 -9.74 4.21
N SER A 192 15.28 -10.01 5.50
CA SER A 192 15.72 -9.02 6.48
C SER A 192 17.18 -8.64 6.22
N ASP A 193 17.57 -7.45 6.66
CA ASP A 193 18.96 -7.00 6.61
C ASP A 193 19.85 -7.73 7.63
N ALA A 194 21.11 -7.32 7.74
CA ALA A 194 22.07 -7.90 8.68
C ALA A 194 21.75 -7.64 10.17
N HIS A 195 20.80 -6.77 10.48
CA HIS A 195 20.33 -6.46 11.84
C HIS A 195 18.97 -7.08 12.15
N GLY A 196 18.32 -7.72 11.17
CA GLY A 196 16.96 -8.23 11.34
C GLY A 196 15.89 -7.15 11.11
N ASP A 197 16.20 -6.14 10.30
CA ASP A 197 15.27 -5.09 9.89
C ASP A 197 14.71 -5.38 8.49
N ILE A 198 13.44 -5.02 8.28
CA ILE A 198 12.75 -5.00 6.99
C ILE A 198 12.12 -3.63 6.81
N TRP A 199 12.34 -3.00 5.67
CA TRP A 199 11.56 -1.84 5.25
C TRP A 199 10.30 -2.29 4.55
N VAL A 200 9.16 -1.73 4.95
CA VAL A 200 7.89 -1.86 4.24
C VAL A 200 7.56 -0.53 3.60
N PHE A 201 7.03 -0.58 2.39
CA PHE A 201 6.51 0.58 1.70
C PHE A 201 5.17 0.30 1.02
N PHE A 202 4.38 1.36 0.86
CA PHE A 202 3.15 1.32 0.07
C PHE A 202 2.83 2.70 -0.49
N GLY A 203 2.09 2.76 -1.58
CA GLY A 203 1.85 4.02 -2.27
C GLY A 203 0.88 3.90 -3.42
N ILE A 204 0.78 4.99 -4.17
CA ILE A 204 0.16 5.00 -5.50
C ILE A 204 1.22 5.21 -6.56
N ASP A 205 1.06 4.51 -7.67
CA ASP A 205 1.87 4.61 -8.86
C ASP A 205 0.97 4.99 -10.04
N SER A 206 1.12 6.23 -10.51
CA SER A 206 0.13 6.88 -11.36
C SER A 206 0.60 6.98 -12.81
N ALA A 207 -0.16 6.37 -13.73
CA ALA A 207 -0.12 6.65 -15.16
C ALA A 207 -1.09 7.79 -15.56
N PHE A 208 -1.92 8.27 -14.62
CA PHE A 208 -2.86 9.35 -14.89
C PHE A 208 -2.10 10.68 -14.82
N GLU A 209 -1.99 11.40 -15.94
CA GLU A 209 -1.20 12.63 -16.10
C GLU A 209 -1.88 13.88 -15.49
N ALA A 210 -2.52 13.71 -14.33
CA ALA A 210 -3.07 14.80 -13.56
C ALA A 210 -2.96 14.49 -12.06
N LYS A 211 -3.72 15.22 -11.25
CA LYS A 211 -3.72 15.02 -9.81
C LYS A 211 -4.37 13.70 -9.43
N SER A 212 -3.63 12.89 -8.68
CA SER A 212 -4.17 11.73 -7.97
C SER A 212 -4.16 12.02 -6.47
N ASP A 213 -5.21 11.59 -5.78
CA ASP A 213 -5.26 11.64 -4.33
C ASP A 213 -5.97 10.42 -3.73
N ILE A 214 -5.58 10.11 -2.50
CA ILE A 214 -6.01 8.90 -1.81
C ILE A 214 -5.90 9.09 -0.30
N PHE A 215 -6.85 8.52 0.43
CA PHE A 215 -6.75 8.35 1.87
C PHE A 215 -6.42 6.89 2.19
N TYR A 216 -5.40 6.67 3.02
CA TYR A 216 -5.12 5.39 3.65
C TYR A 216 -5.73 5.36 5.04
N LYS A 217 -6.65 4.44 5.27
CA LYS A 217 -7.29 4.25 6.58
C LYS A 217 -6.51 3.28 7.44
N SER A 218 -6.01 2.20 6.84
CA SER A 218 -5.10 1.28 7.53
C SER A 218 -4.18 0.53 6.57
N ILE A 219 -3.07 0.04 7.12
CA ILE A 219 -2.22 -0.99 6.52
C ILE A 219 -2.03 -2.11 7.53
N LYS A 220 -2.12 -3.35 7.07
CA LYS A 220 -1.80 -4.57 7.81
C LYS A 220 -0.88 -5.43 6.98
N VAL A 221 0.11 -6.03 7.63
CA VAL A 221 1.05 -6.97 7.00
C VAL A 221 1.19 -8.20 7.89
N ALA A 222 0.83 -9.35 7.32
CA ALA A 222 1.19 -10.65 7.88
C ALA A 222 2.61 -10.99 7.45
N VAL A 223 3.42 -11.51 8.37
CA VAL A 223 4.84 -11.78 8.15
C VAL A 223 5.13 -13.20 8.63
N ASP A 224 5.49 -14.08 7.70
CA ASP A 224 5.81 -15.48 8.00
C ASP A 224 7.30 -15.77 7.72
N PRO A 225 8.03 -16.40 8.63
CA PRO A 225 9.36 -16.93 8.32
C PRO A 225 9.25 -18.05 7.28
N VAL A 226 10.24 -18.14 6.39
CA VAL A 226 10.39 -19.24 5.42
C VAL A 226 11.21 -20.39 5.99
#